data_AF-A0A8D9I3M0-F1
#
_entry.id   AF-A0A8D9I3M0-F1
#
_cell.length_a   1.000
_cell.length_b   1.000
_cell.length_c   1.000
_cell.angle_alpha   90.00
_cell.angle_beta   90.00
_cell.angle_gamma   90.00
#
_symmetry.space_group_name_H-M   'P 1'
#
loop_
_entity.id
_entity.type
_entity.pdbx_description
1 polymer ?
#
loop_
_entity_poly.entity_id
_entity_poly.type
_entity_poly.pdbx_seq_one_letter_code
_entity_poly.pdbx_strand_id
1 'polypeptide(L)'
;MCERVLYVFPWTRARRYGALLEKIRGKLDERIHNHTLAEEYRIINEQIVKSQGFDVDFSKLRYLFDFQPAFLDDSDSDTGRDFFRKLSAEAIEIYNEREGTSFEFVEVEKANIYLNSGEVFFITFVAKDSWNQTKVFQAKVIHVFCREIVHSFCRLKPNQPVTCVDEAPIAETASISRKKKRKLGI
;
A
#
# COMPACT_ATOMS: atom_id res chain seq x y z
N MET A 1 20.32 13.81 0.30
CA MET A 1 20.09 13.70 -1.15
C MET A 1 20.71 12.39 -1.60
N CYS A 2 19.95 11.50 -2.22
CA CYS A 2 20.44 10.18 -2.65
C CYS A 2 20.33 10.15 -4.18
N GLU A 3 21.45 10.34 -4.86
CA GLU A 3 21.57 10.03 -6.29
C GLU A 3 21.36 8.52 -6.44
N ARG A 4 20.15 8.10 -6.82
CA ARG A 4 19.78 6.69 -6.96
C ARG A 4 20.06 6.24 -8.39
N VAL A 5 21.00 5.31 -8.55
CA VAL A 5 21.18 4.54 -9.78
C VAL A 5 20.26 3.32 -9.71
N LEU A 6 19.19 3.31 -10.51
CA LEU A 6 18.45 2.09 -10.81
C LEU A 6 19.27 1.31 -11.84
N TYR A 7 19.62 0.05 -11.56
CA TYR A 7 20.29 -0.80 -12.54
C TYR A 7 19.26 -1.62 -13.34
N VAL A 8 19.61 -1.93 -14.59
CA VAL A 8 18.98 -3.02 -15.35
C VAL A 8 19.77 -4.29 -15.04
N PHE A 9 19.09 -5.36 -14.61
CA PHE A 9 19.74 -6.65 -14.39
C PHE A 9 20.28 -7.27 -15.70
N PRO A 10 21.54 -7.70 -15.77
CA PRO A 10 22.08 -8.43 -16.93
C PRO A 10 21.57 -9.87 -16.97
N TRP A 11 20.85 -10.22 -18.04
CA TRP A 11 20.57 -11.51 -18.73
C TRP A 11 20.57 -12.90 -18.04
N THR A 12 21.14 -13.12 -16.84
CA THR A 12 21.24 -14.47 -16.23
C THR A 12 19.97 -14.97 -15.52
N ARG A 13 18.87 -14.19 -15.54
CA ARG A 13 17.55 -14.58 -14.97
C ARG A 13 16.37 -14.40 -15.95
N ALA A 14 16.63 -14.39 -17.26
CA ALA A 14 15.66 -14.03 -18.31
C ALA A 14 14.28 -14.71 -18.21
N ARG A 15 14.20 -15.99 -17.78
CA ARG A 15 12.92 -16.72 -17.68
C ARG A 15 12.02 -16.23 -16.55
N ARG A 16 12.59 -15.84 -15.40
CA ARG A 16 11.83 -15.25 -14.28
C ARG A 16 11.39 -13.83 -14.62
N TYR A 17 12.24 -13.06 -15.30
CA TYR A 17 11.94 -11.70 -15.71
C TYR A 17 10.86 -11.61 -16.78
N GLY A 18 10.83 -12.52 -17.76
CA GLY A 18 9.76 -12.59 -18.75
C GLY A 18 8.40 -12.84 -18.11
N ALA A 19 8.30 -13.86 -17.25
CA ALA A 19 7.07 -14.15 -16.51
C ALA A 19 6.65 -12.98 -15.59
N LEU A 20 7.61 -12.30 -14.96
CA LEU A 20 7.32 -11.15 -14.11
C LEU A 20 6.79 -9.95 -14.92
N LEU A 21 7.42 -9.64 -16.06
CA LEU A 21 6.91 -8.61 -16.97
C LEU A 21 5.51 -8.95 -17.46
N GLU A 22 5.27 -10.19 -17.88
CA GLU A 22 3.93 -10.64 -18.27
C GLU A 22 2.91 -10.51 -17.14
N LYS A 23 3.29 -10.78 -15.89
CA LYS A 23 2.41 -10.54 -14.72
C LYS A 23 2.14 -9.04 -14.49
N ILE A 24 3.12 -8.16 -14.71
CA ILE A 24 2.98 -6.70 -14.49
C ILE A 24 2.05 -6.06 -15.53
N ARG A 25 2.25 -6.35 -16.82
CA ARG A 25 1.58 -5.62 -17.92
C ARG A 25 0.76 -6.50 -18.87
N GLY A 26 0.72 -7.81 -18.65
CA GLY A 26 0.17 -8.77 -19.60
C GLY A 26 1.17 -9.13 -20.71
N LYS A 27 0.69 -9.88 -21.71
CA LYS A 27 1.50 -10.24 -22.90
C LYS A 27 1.97 -8.98 -23.61
N LEU A 28 3.21 -8.99 -24.07
CA LEU A 28 3.81 -7.87 -24.80
C LEU A 28 2.96 -7.53 -26.03
N ASP A 29 2.31 -6.36 -26.02
CA ASP A 29 1.74 -5.75 -27.22
C ASP A 29 2.71 -4.67 -27.74
N GLU A 30 3.15 -4.82 -28.98
CA GLU A 30 4.06 -3.90 -29.66
C GLU A 30 3.49 -2.47 -29.76
N ARG A 31 2.18 -2.29 -29.60
CA ARG A 31 1.48 -1.00 -29.70
C ARG A 31 1.59 -0.11 -28.45
N ILE A 32 2.22 -0.57 -27.37
CA ILE A 32 2.21 0.12 -26.06
C ILE A 32 3.31 1.20 -25.94
N HIS A 33 4.29 1.28 -26.85
CA HIS A 33 5.58 1.89 -26.50
C HIS A 33 5.94 3.15 -27.31
N ASN A 34 5.66 4.31 -26.72
CA ASN A 34 6.10 5.62 -27.22
C ASN A 34 7.38 6.16 -26.55
N HIS A 35 8.01 5.41 -25.65
CA HIS A 35 9.13 5.89 -24.82
C HIS A 35 10.44 5.11 -25.07
N THR A 36 11.53 5.85 -25.14
CA THR A 36 12.91 5.35 -25.08
C THR A 36 13.23 4.83 -23.67
N LEU A 37 14.31 4.04 -23.52
CA LEU A 37 14.74 3.53 -22.21
C LEU A 37 15.01 4.70 -21.23
N ALA A 38 15.65 5.77 -21.70
CA ALA A 38 15.94 6.94 -20.90
C ALA A 38 14.67 7.67 -20.42
N GLU A 39 13.62 7.71 -21.24
CA GLU A 39 12.33 8.28 -20.86
C GLU A 39 11.61 7.41 -19.83
N GLU A 40 11.61 6.10 -19.99
CA GLU A 40 11.08 5.17 -18.97
C GLU A 40 11.79 5.34 -17.62
N TYR A 41 13.12 5.44 -17.64
CA TYR A 41 13.93 5.74 -16.46
C TYR A 41 13.52 7.06 -15.79
N ARG A 42 13.32 8.11 -16.59
CA ARG A 42 12.92 9.41 -16.06
C ARG A 42 11.52 9.35 -15.43
N ILE A 43 10.57 8.73 -16.12
CA ILE A 43 9.19 8.59 -15.67
C ILE A 43 9.12 7.79 -14.37
N ILE A 44 9.82 6.66 -14.27
CA ILE A 44 9.77 5.84 -13.05
C ILE A 44 10.48 6.53 -11.88
N ASN A 45 11.64 7.16 -12.11
CA ASN A 45 12.36 7.87 -11.06
C ASN A 45 11.55 9.06 -10.54
N GLU A 46 10.88 9.80 -11.42
CA GLU A 46 10.00 10.89 -11.03
C GLU A 46 8.86 10.39 -10.13
N GLN A 47 8.24 9.26 -10.47
CA GLN A 47 7.20 8.65 -9.65
C GLN A 47 7.75 8.17 -8.29
N ILE A 48 8.87 7.46 -8.27
CA ILE A 48 9.53 6.97 -7.05
C ILE A 48 9.89 8.13 -6.13
N VAL A 49 10.41 9.23 -6.66
CA VAL A 49 10.76 10.41 -5.86
C VAL A 49 9.50 11.07 -5.30
N LYS A 50 8.48 11.31 -6.15
CA LYS A 50 7.23 11.96 -5.74
C LYS A 50 6.46 11.17 -4.70
N SER A 51 6.34 9.86 -4.88
CA SER A 51 5.59 8.99 -3.96
C SER A 51 6.45 8.39 -2.85
N GLN A 52 7.74 8.73 -2.82
CA GLN A 52 8.73 8.09 -1.95
C GLN A 52 8.81 6.56 -2.10
N GLY A 53 8.36 6.01 -3.24
CA GLY A 53 8.39 4.59 -3.56
C GLY A 53 7.08 3.83 -3.32
N PHE A 54 6.02 4.47 -2.82
CA PHE A 54 4.75 3.77 -2.52
C PHE A 54 3.80 3.69 -3.73
N ASP A 55 3.76 4.74 -4.54
CA ASP A 55 2.84 4.87 -5.68
C ASP A 55 3.66 4.98 -6.97
N VAL A 56 3.76 3.87 -7.71
CA VAL A 56 4.49 3.76 -8.98
C VAL A 56 3.64 2.96 -9.96
N ASP A 57 3.42 3.51 -11.16
CA ASP A 57 2.77 2.83 -12.28
C ASP A 57 3.80 2.06 -13.10
N PHE A 58 3.74 0.74 -13.02
CA PHE A 58 4.64 -0.18 -13.74
C PHE A 58 4.10 -0.62 -15.11
N SER A 59 2.84 -0.28 -15.45
CA SER A 59 2.18 -0.77 -16.67
C SER A 59 2.87 -0.32 -17.95
N LYS A 60 3.56 0.82 -17.91
CA LYS A 60 4.21 1.47 -19.06
C LYS A 60 5.68 1.10 -19.26
N LEU A 61 6.23 0.21 -18.43
CA LEU A 61 7.66 -0.10 -18.44
C LEU A 61 7.97 -1.29 -19.37
N ARG A 62 9.08 -1.19 -20.12
CA ARG A 62 9.62 -2.32 -20.91
C ARG A 62 10.57 -3.18 -20.12
N TYR A 63 11.32 -2.57 -19.22
CA TYR A 63 12.39 -3.20 -18.50
C TYR A 63 12.04 -3.35 -17.03
N LEU A 64 12.48 -4.45 -16.44
CA LEU A 64 12.51 -4.60 -15.00
C LEU A 64 13.74 -3.88 -14.47
N PHE A 65 13.47 -2.92 -13.60
CA PHE A 65 14.49 -2.28 -12.81
C PHE A 65 14.64 -3.04 -11.50
N ASP A 66 15.66 -2.67 -10.74
CA ASP A 66 15.80 -3.01 -9.33
C ASP A 66 14.57 -2.64 -8.48
N PHE A 67 13.61 -1.87 -9.01
CA PHE A 67 12.38 -1.47 -8.37
C PHE A 67 11.17 -2.12 -9.07
N GLN A 68 10.39 -2.92 -8.34
CA GLN A 68 9.29 -3.72 -8.89
C GLN A 68 8.10 -3.84 -7.92
N PRO A 69 6.88 -4.10 -8.41
CA PRO A 69 5.76 -4.39 -7.53
C PRO A 69 5.93 -5.78 -6.89
N ALA A 70 5.44 -5.93 -5.67
CA ALA A 70 5.27 -7.23 -5.04
C ALA A 70 3.98 -7.90 -5.52
N PHE A 71 4.03 -9.20 -5.78
CA PHE A 71 2.85 -10.00 -6.14
C PHE A 71 2.33 -10.72 -4.91
N LEU A 72 1.40 -10.09 -4.20
CA LEU A 72 0.89 -10.59 -2.91
C LEU A 72 0.25 -11.98 -3.00
N ASP A 73 -0.40 -12.27 -4.13
CA ASP A 73 -1.12 -13.53 -4.34
C ASP A 73 -0.27 -14.61 -5.04
N ASP A 74 1.03 -14.36 -5.22
CA ASP A 74 1.95 -15.34 -5.80
C ASP A 74 2.42 -16.32 -4.72
N SER A 75 1.78 -17.50 -4.69
CA SER A 75 2.07 -18.57 -3.73
C SER A 75 3.51 -19.07 -3.76
N ASP A 76 4.18 -18.86 -4.90
CA ASP A 76 5.54 -19.33 -5.14
C ASP A 76 6.61 -18.29 -4.73
N SER A 77 6.20 -17.16 -4.14
CA SER A 77 7.11 -16.10 -3.73
C SER A 77 7.33 -16.05 -2.21
N ASP A 78 8.59 -15.94 -1.80
CA ASP A 78 8.98 -15.72 -0.39
C ASP A 78 8.50 -14.34 0.12
N THR A 79 8.03 -13.46 -0.78
CA THR A 79 7.43 -12.15 -0.52
C THR A 79 5.93 -12.14 -0.79
N GLY A 80 5.21 -13.18 -0.37
CA GLY A 80 3.75 -13.27 -0.51
C GLY A 80 2.97 -12.43 0.52
N ARG A 81 1.64 -12.55 0.48
CA ARG A 81 0.71 -11.81 1.37
C ARG A 81 1.02 -11.98 2.86
N ASP A 82 1.36 -13.19 3.30
CA ASP A 82 1.65 -13.48 4.71
C ASP A 82 2.93 -12.79 5.19
N PHE A 83 3.94 -12.69 4.33
CA PHE A 83 5.18 -11.97 4.62
C PHE A 83 4.89 -10.48 4.85
N PHE A 84 4.18 -9.83 3.93
CA PHE A 84 3.83 -8.41 4.08
C PHE A 84 2.82 -8.15 5.19
N ARG A 85 1.93 -9.10 5.51
CA ARG A 85 1.06 -9.04 6.68
C ARG A 85 1.88 -8.92 7.95
N LYS A 86 2.87 -9.81 8.14
CA LYS A 86 3.76 -9.79 9.31
C LYS A 86 4.48 -8.46 9.45
N LEU A 87 5.12 -7.99 8.36
CA LEU A 87 5.85 -6.71 8.38
C LEU A 87 4.92 -5.52 8.68
N SER A 88 3.70 -5.52 8.15
CA SER A 88 2.75 -4.45 8.40
C SER A 88 2.24 -4.45 9.85
N ALA A 89 2.00 -5.63 10.42
CA ALA A 89 1.61 -5.78 11.81
C ALA A 89 2.69 -5.26 12.78
N GLU A 90 3.96 -5.62 12.55
CA GLU A 90 5.09 -5.10 13.33
C GLU A 90 5.24 -3.58 13.16
N ALA A 91 5.09 -3.07 11.94
CA ALA A 91 5.24 -1.64 11.66
C ALA A 91 4.14 -0.80 12.33
N ILE A 92 2.91 -1.29 12.41
CA ILE A 92 1.81 -0.58 13.09
C ILE A 92 1.93 -0.66 14.61
N GLU A 93 2.45 -1.77 15.16
CA GLU A 93 2.74 -1.90 16.59
C GLU A 93 3.78 -0.85 17.03
N ILE A 94 4.89 -0.73 16.30
CA ILE A 94 5.92 0.30 16.56
C ILE A 94 5.34 1.71 16.45
N TYR A 95 4.44 1.95 15.48
CA TYR A 95 3.75 3.24 15.35
C TYR A 95 2.84 3.52 16.56
N ASN A 96 2.06 2.52 16.99
CA ASN A 96 1.16 2.62 18.13
C ASN A 96 1.91 2.96 19.42
N GLU A 97 3.01 2.26 19.69
CA GLU A 97 3.88 2.53 20.84
C GLU A 97 4.43 3.96 20.83
N ARG A 98 4.91 4.41 19.66
CA ARG A 98 5.52 5.73 19.50
C ARG A 98 4.50 6.87 19.66
N GLU A 99 3.32 6.73 19.06
CA GLU A 99 2.32 7.81 18.98
C GLU A 99 1.23 7.69 20.06
N GLY A 100 1.25 6.64 20.89
CA GLY A 100 0.23 6.38 21.90
C GLY A 100 -1.14 6.06 21.31
N THR A 101 -1.16 5.33 20.19
CA THR A 101 -2.39 4.94 19.47
C THR A 101 -2.64 3.44 19.55
N SER A 102 -3.77 2.95 19.04
CA SER A 102 -4.19 1.56 19.13
C SER A 102 -4.80 1.04 17.83
N PHE A 103 -4.10 1.26 16.72
CA PHE A 103 -4.53 0.75 15.41
C PHE A 103 -4.30 -0.76 15.29
N GLU A 104 -5.30 -1.48 14.80
CA GLU A 104 -5.22 -2.90 14.48
C GLU A 104 -5.02 -3.07 12.97
N PHE A 105 -4.03 -3.86 12.57
CA PHE A 105 -3.80 -4.20 11.16
C PHE A 105 -5.02 -4.93 10.56
N VAL A 106 -5.39 -4.59 9.32
CA VAL A 106 -6.48 -5.24 8.57
C VAL A 106 -5.94 -6.03 7.39
N GLU A 107 -5.36 -5.35 6.40
CA GLU A 107 -4.87 -5.99 5.18
C GLU A 107 -3.78 -5.19 4.48
N VAL A 108 -3.01 -5.85 3.61
CA VAL A 108 -2.04 -5.20 2.72
C VAL A 108 -2.73 -4.84 1.41
N GLU A 109 -2.74 -3.56 1.05
CA GLU A 109 -3.28 -3.11 -0.23
C GLU A 109 -2.31 -3.39 -1.37
N LYS A 110 -1.04 -3.03 -1.17
CA LYS A 110 0.04 -3.20 -2.15
C LYS A 110 1.41 -3.06 -1.50
N ALA A 111 2.43 -3.59 -2.16
CA ALA A 111 3.81 -3.35 -1.78
C ALA A 111 4.70 -3.21 -3.03
N ASN A 112 5.76 -2.41 -2.89
CA ASN A 112 6.85 -2.35 -3.87
C ASN A 112 8.15 -2.81 -3.22
N ILE A 113 9.03 -3.41 -4.02
CA ILE A 113 10.31 -3.98 -3.61
C ILE A 113 11.41 -3.26 -4.38
N TYR A 114 12.40 -2.77 -3.65
CA TYR A 114 13.66 -2.31 -4.21
C TYR A 114 14.78 -3.28 -3.84
N LEU A 115 15.35 -3.92 -4.86
CA LEU A 115 16.41 -4.90 -4.79
C LEU A 115 17.77 -4.20 -4.99
N ASN A 116 18.63 -4.22 -3.98
CA ASN A 116 20.02 -3.78 -4.11
C ASN A 116 20.91 -4.76 -3.31
N SER A 117 21.81 -4.28 -2.45
CA SER A 117 22.61 -5.11 -1.51
C SER A 117 21.77 -5.71 -0.36
N GLY A 118 20.46 -5.76 -0.54
CA GLY A 118 19.39 -6.07 0.40
C GLY A 118 18.04 -5.75 -0.27
N GLU A 119 16.97 -5.84 0.50
CA GLU A 119 15.62 -5.59 0.04
C GLU A 119 15.03 -4.42 0.83
N VAL A 120 14.45 -3.45 0.14
CA VAL A 120 13.69 -2.37 0.75
C VAL A 120 12.24 -2.50 0.32
N PHE A 121 11.35 -2.66 1.29
CA PHE A 121 9.93 -2.81 1.10
C PHE A 121 9.21 -1.49 1.34
N PHE A 122 8.34 -1.12 0.42
CA PHE A 122 7.45 0.04 0.51
C PHE A 122 6.02 -0.48 0.55
N ILE A 123 5.46 -0.61 1.75
CA ILE A 123 4.21 -1.30 2.01
C ILE A 123 3.11 -0.27 2.23
N THR A 124 1.97 -0.44 1.54
CA THR A 124 0.73 0.29 1.79
C THR A 124 -0.31 -0.69 2.32
N PHE A 125 -0.87 -0.41 3.50
CA PHE A 125 -1.77 -1.34 4.20
C PHE A 125 -2.89 -0.59 4.92
N VAL A 126 -3.99 -1.27 5.21
CA VAL A 126 -5.12 -0.73 5.96
C VAL A 126 -4.99 -1.17 7.42
N ALA A 127 -5.25 -0.23 8.33
CA ALA A 127 -5.45 -0.51 9.75
C ALA A 127 -6.73 0.19 10.23
N LYS A 128 -7.35 -0.30 11.29
CA LYS A 128 -8.55 0.28 11.90
C LYS A 128 -8.27 0.76 13.31
N ASP A 129 -8.91 1.83 13.74
CA ASP A 129 -8.84 2.26 15.14
C ASP A 129 -9.90 1.55 16.01
N SER A 130 -9.93 1.92 17.29
CA SER A 130 -10.87 1.39 18.28
C SER A 130 -12.34 1.69 17.98
N TRP A 131 -12.63 2.63 17.06
CA TRP A 131 -13.97 2.95 16.58
C TRP A 131 -14.29 2.26 15.24
N ASN A 132 -13.48 1.27 14.85
CA ASN A 132 -13.56 0.57 13.56
C ASN A 132 -13.40 1.50 12.33
N GLN A 133 -12.81 2.69 12.49
CA GLN A 133 -12.53 3.55 11.34
C GLN A 133 -11.24 3.10 10.68
N THR A 134 -11.32 2.77 9.39
CA THR A 134 -10.16 2.33 8.60
C THR A 134 -9.33 3.52 8.12
N LYS A 135 -8.02 3.42 8.26
CA LYS A 135 -7.03 4.36 7.74
C LYS A 135 -5.95 3.58 7.00
N VAL A 136 -5.39 4.19 5.96
CA VAL A 136 -4.29 3.59 5.19
C VAL A 136 -2.94 4.05 5.77
N PHE A 137 -2.01 3.13 5.89
CA PHE A 137 -0.68 3.38 6.39
C PHE A 137 0.35 3.07 5.30
N GLN A 138 1.49 3.72 5.43
CA GLN A 138 2.66 3.53 4.62
C GLN A 138 3.82 3.14 5.54
N ALA A 139 4.41 1.97 5.31
CA ALA A 139 5.58 1.50 6.03
C ALA A 139 6.76 1.27 5.07
N LYS A 140 7.93 1.73 5.49
CA LYS A 140 9.20 1.41 4.85
C LYS A 140 9.99 0.45 5.72
N VAL A 141 10.29 -0.73 5.20
CA VAL A 141 11.02 -1.78 5.90
C VAL A 141 12.29 -2.11 5.12
N ILE A 142 13.41 -2.25 5.82
CA ILE A 142 14.72 -2.52 5.22
C ILE A 142 15.18 -3.89 5.73
N HIS A 143 15.35 -4.83 4.82
CA HIS A 143 15.91 -6.15 5.07
C HIS A 143 17.29 -6.23 4.41
N VAL A 144 18.35 -6.09 5.20
CA VAL A 144 19.74 -6.23 4.70
C VAL A 144 20.13 -7.70 4.83
N PHE A 145 20.72 -8.28 3.78
CA PHE A 145 21.19 -9.67 3.81
C PHE A 145 22.06 -9.94 5.05
N CYS A 146 21.78 -11.04 5.74
CA CYS A 146 22.47 -11.47 6.96
C CYS A 146 22.37 -10.51 8.14
N ARG A 147 21.33 -9.66 8.21
CA ARG A 147 21.05 -8.75 9.33
C ARG A 147 19.56 -8.79 9.71
N GLU A 148 19.26 -8.17 10.85
CA GLU A 148 17.88 -8.00 11.32
C GLU A 148 17.05 -7.08 10.41
N ILE A 149 15.74 -7.31 10.41
CA ILE A 149 14.77 -6.48 9.71
C ILE A 149 14.64 -5.15 10.46
N VAL A 150 14.80 -4.05 9.73
CA VAL A 150 14.71 -2.69 10.29
C VAL A 150 13.45 -2.00 9.77
N HIS A 151 12.54 -1.69 10.68
CA HIS A 151 11.38 -0.85 10.40
C HIS A 151 11.82 0.62 10.35
N SER A 152 12.03 1.14 9.13
CA SER A 152 12.59 2.48 8.94
C SER A 152 11.60 3.57 9.34
N PHE A 153 10.32 3.44 8.94
CA PHE A 153 9.22 4.26 9.45
C PHE A 153 7.87 3.63 9.11
N CYS A 154 6.85 4.02 9.87
CA CYS A 154 5.44 3.79 9.59
C CYS A 154 4.69 5.11 9.79
N ARG A 155 3.70 5.42 8.95
CA ARG A 155 2.92 6.66 9.01
C ARG A 155 1.57 6.51 8.32
N LEU A 156 0.63 7.40 8.62
CA LEU A 156 -0.58 7.58 7.80
C LEU A 156 -0.20 7.97 6.37
N LYS A 157 -0.92 7.41 5.38
CA LYS A 157 -0.75 7.82 3.98
C LYS A 157 -1.12 9.31 3.86
N PRO A 158 -0.27 10.15 3.23
CA PRO A 158 -0.63 11.56 3.02
C PRO A 158 -1.88 11.71 2.15
N ASN A 159 -2.64 12.79 2.38
CA ASN A 159 -3.81 13.19 1.57
C ASN A 159 -4.93 12.14 1.47
N GLN A 160 -5.21 11.43 2.57
CA GLN A 160 -6.33 10.50 2.63
C GLN A 160 -7.68 11.24 2.62
N PRO A 161 -8.69 10.70 1.90
CA PRO A 161 -10.07 11.11 2.12
C PRO A 161 -10.47 10.71 3.55
N VAL A 162 -10.85 11.69 4.37
CA VAL A 162 -11.41 11.41 5.70
C VAL A 162 -12.78 10.79 5.48
N THR A 163 -12.92 9.49 5.75
CA THR A 163 -14.22 8.82 5.75
C THR A 163 -14.82 8.98 7.14
N CYS A 164 -15.54 10.08 7.36
CA CYS A 164 -16.49 10.16 8.46
C CYS A 164 -17.65 9.21 8.12
N VAL A 165 -17.74 8.07 8.80
CA VAL A 165 -18.93 7.22 8.71
C VAL A 165 -19.92 7.80 9.72
N ASP A 166 -20.86 8.62 9.24
CA ASP A 166 -22.00 9.04 10.06
C ASP A 166 -22.83 7.79 10.42
N GLU A 167 -22.97 7.51 11.71
CA GLU A 167 -23.87 6.46 12.19
C GLU A 167 -25.29 6.69 11.65
N ALA A 168 -25.88 5.66 11.06
CA ALA A 168 -27.25 5.68 10.58
C ALA A 168 -28.23 6.02 11.71
N PRO A 169 -29.28 6.84 11.46
CA PRO A 169 -30.22 7.21 12.51
C PRO A 169 -31.03 5.99 12.95
N ILE A 170 -30.93 5.68 14.24
CA ILE A 170 -31.72 4.67 14.92
C ILE A 170 -33.20 5.07 14.78
N ALA A 171 -33.99 4.17 14.20
CA ALA A 171 -35.40 4.35 13.91
C ALA A 171 -36.21 4.71 15.18
N GLU A 172 -36.89 5.85 15.16
CA GLU A 172 -37.84 6.24 16.20
C GLU A 172 -39.19 5.53 15.95
N THR A 173 -39.36 4.34 16.52
CA THR A 173 -40.70 3.79 16.78
C THR A 173 -41.18 4.27 18.14
N ALA A 174 -42.07 5.27 18.15
CA ALA A 174 -42.93 5.53 19.30
C ALA A 174 -44.31 6.06 18.85
N SER A 175 -45.26 5.14 18.76
CA SER A 175 -46.70 5.40 18.71
C SER A 175 -47.16 6.18 19.94
N ILE A 176 -47.73 7.38 19.75
CA ILE A 176 -48.47 8.09 20.81
C ILE A 176 -49.87 8.46 20.30
N SER A 177 -50.87 7.75 20.82
CA SER A 177 -52.29 8.04 20.64
C SER A 177 -52.66 9.40 21.26
N ARG A 178 -53.26 10.31 20.49
CA ARG A 178 -53.83 11.56 21.03
C ARG A 178 -55.20 11.28 21.66
N LYS A 179 -55.27 11.27 23.00
CA LYS A 179 -56.54 11.42 23.76
C LYS A 179 -57.03 12.87 23.69
N LYS A 180 -58.20 13.08 23.09
CA LYS A 180 -58.91 14.37 23.01
C LYS A 180 -59.62 14.64 24.35
N LYS A 181 -59.09 15.54 25.20
CA LYS A 181 -59.80 16.03 26.40
C LYS A 181 -60.69 17.22 26.06
N ARG A 182 -61.94 17.14 26.51
CA ARG A 182 -63.04 18.11 26.36
C ARG A 182 -62.75 19.39 27.17
N LYS A 183 -63.07 20.57 26.63
CA LYS A 183 -63.19 21.83 27.38
C LYS A 183 -64.63 21.98 27.90
N LEU A 184 -64.81 21.92 29.22
CA LEU A 184 -65.75 22.78 29.98
C LEU A 184 -64.87 23.98 30.43
N GLY A 185 -65.20 25.26 30.31
CA GLY A 185 -66.49 25.93 30.45
C GLY A 185 -66.49 26.61 31.82
N ILE A 186 -66.13 27.91 31.85
CA ILE A 186 -66.63 28.98 32.74
C ILE A 186 -66.48 30.28 31.95
#